data_AF-A0A7C3VW15-F1
#
_entry.id   AF-A0A7C3VW15-F1
#
_cell.length_a   1.000
_cell.length_b   1.000
_cell.length_c   1.000
_cell.angle_alpha   90.00
_cell.angle_beta   90.00
_cell.angle_gamma   90.00
#
_symmetry.space_group_name_H-M   'P 1'
#
loop_
_entity.id
_entity.type
_entity.pdbx_description
1 polymer ?
#
loop_
_entity_poly.entity_id
_entity_poly.type
_entity_poly.pdbx_seq_one_letter_code
_entity_poly.pdbx_strand_id
1 'polypeptide(L)' 'MTPLSPQTVARIDRELAGVGFDLREIEQIAAQLGAWSGEIEALEGLDLGEVEPAVIYALEEG' A
#
# COMPACT_ATOMS: atom_id res chain seq x y z
N MET A 1 5.55 -6.95 -10.28
CA MET A 1 5.68 -5.48 -10.40
C MET A 1 6.99 -5.03 -9.77
N THR A 2 7.54 -3.86 -10.14
CA THR A 2 8.82 -3.36 -9.62
C THR A 2 8.63 -2.78 -8.21
N PRO A 3 9.52 -3.02 -7.23
CA PRO A 3 9.44 -2.39 -5.91
C PRO A 3 9.27 -0.88 -6.02
N LEU A 4 8.41 -0.30 -5.17
CA LEU A 4 8.20 1.13 -5.14
C LEU A 4 9.51 1.83 -4.79
N SER A 5 9.95 2.74 -5.65
CA SER A 5 11.14 3.53 -5.36
C SER A 5 10.88 4.45 -4.16
N PRO A 6 11.91 4.78 -3.35
CA PRO A 6 11.79 5.77 -2.27
C PRO A 6 11.21 7.11 -2.75
N GLN A 7 11.50 7.50 -4.00
CA GLN A 7 10.95 8.71 -4.63
C GLN A 7 9.43 8.64 -4.81
N THR A 8 8.91 7.46 -5.15
CA THR A 8 7.47 7.24 -5.30
C THR A 8 6.78 7.30 -3.94
N VAL A 9 7.37 6.68 -2.92
CA VAL A 9 6.86 6.73 -1.55
C VAL A 9 6.88 8.16 -1.00
N ALA A 10 7.95 8.92 -1.22
CA ALA A 10 8.03 10.33 -0.84
C ALA A 10 6.98 11.20 -1.53
N ARG A 11 6.63 10.87 -2.78
CA ARG A 11 5.56 11.56 -3.50
C ARG A 11 4.19 11.23 -2.89
N ILE A 12 3.92 9.95 -2.61
CA ILE A 12 2.67 9.51 -1.97
C ILE A 12 2.49 10.18 -0.61
N ASP A 13 3.54 10.19 0.22
CA ASP A 13 3.50 10.85 1.52
C ASP A 13 3.17 12.33 1.39
N ARG A 14 3.79 13.04 0.45
CA ARG A 14 3.57 14.47 0.27
C ARG A 14 2.21 14.83 -0.34
N GLU A 15 1.75 14.06 -1.32
CA GLU A 15 0.64 14.45 -2.18
C GLU A 15 -0.69 13.81 -1.76
N LEU A 16 -0.66 12.67 -1.07
CA LEU A 16 -1.85 11.87 -0.80
C LEU A 16 -2.06 11.61 0.70
N ALA A 17 -1.04 11.14 1.40
CA ALA A 17 -1.18 10.68 2.79
C ALA A 17 -0.96 11.80 3.82
N GLY A 18 -0.02 12.71 3.56
CA GLY A 18 0.31 13.85 4.41
C GLY A 18 0.92 13.47 5.76
N VAL A 19 1.60 12.32 5.87
CA VAL A 19 2.12 11.84 7.17
C VAL A 19 3.39 12.59 7.57
N GLY A 20 4.22 12.98 6.60
CA GLY A 20 5.39 13.83 6.82
C GLY A 20 6.63 13.05 7.24
N PHE A 21 6.88 11.92 6.60
CA PHE A 21 8.03 11.06 6.89
C PHE A 21 9.36 11.72 6.51
N ASP A 22 10.39 11.45 7.30
CA ASP A 22 11.75 11.80 6.94
C ASP A 22 12.34 10.85 5.88
N LEU A 23 13.50 11.21 5.31
CA LEU A 23 14.12 10.43 4.23
C LEU A 23 14.46 8.99 4.66
N ARG A 24 14.89 8.79 5.91
CA ARG A 24 15.27 7.48 6.42
C ARG A 24 14.04 6.61 6.63
N GLU A 25 12.95 7.19 7.12
CA GLU A 25 11.66 6.52 7.25
C GLU A 25 11.12 6.12 5.87
N ILE A 26 11.17 7.03 4.89
CA ILE A 26 10.78 6.76 3.50
C ILE A 26 11.55 5.57 2.91
N GLU A 27 12.87 5.50 3.11
CA GLU A 27 13.70 4.40 2.62
C GLU A 27 13.31 3.05 3.25
N GLN A 28 13.02 3.04 4.55
CA GLN A 28 12.57 1.83 5.25
C GLN A 28 11.18 1.39 4.80
N ILE A 29 10.25 2.33 4.67
CA ILE A 29 8.88 2.06 4.22
C ILE A 29 8.89 1.54 2.78
N ALA A 30 9.70 2.13 1.88
CA ALA A 30 9.80 1.66 0.50
C ALA A 30 10.23 0.19 0.41
N ALA A 31 11.18 -0.24 1.25
CA ALA A 31 11.59 -1.64 1.33
C ALA A 31 10.46 -2.55 1.84
N GLN A 32 9.73 -2.13 2.87
CA GLN A 32 8.61 -2.90 3.44
C GLN A 32 7.43 -3.01 2.46
N LEU A 33 7.05 -1.91 1.81
CA LEU A 33 5.99 -1.88 0.80
C LEU A 33 6.32 -2.79 -0.38
N GLY A 34 7.60 -2.89 -0.78
CA GLY A 34 8.05 -3.82 -1.80
C GLY A 34 7.79 -5.29 -1.43
N ALA A 35 7.99 -5.66 -0.16
CA ALA A 35 7.70 -7.02 0.32
C ALA A 35 6.19 -7.32 0.29
N TRP A 36 5.36 -6.42 0.81
CA TRP A 36 3.90 -6.58 0.79
C TRP A 36 3.31 -6.60 -0.61
N SER A 37 3.88 -5.83 -1.55
CA SER A 37 3.46 -5.87 -2.95
C SER A 37 3.60 -7.27 -3.55
N GLY A 38 4.63 -8.03 -3.19
CA GLY A 38 4.79 -9.41 -3.65
C GLY A 38 3.74 -10.36 -3.09
N GLU A 39 3.32 -10.15 -1.84
CA GLU A 39 2.23 -10.93 -1.23
C GLU A 39 0.88 -10.62 -1.88
N ILE A 40 0.62 -9.36 -2.23
CA ILE A 40 -0.61 -8.93 -2.92
C ILE A 40 -0.66 -9.51 -4.34
N GLU A 41 0.46 -9.56 -5.07
CA GLU A 41 0.52 -10.20 -6.40
C GLU A 41 0.12 -11.67 -6.38
N ALA A 42 0.46 -12.39 -5.31
CA ALA A 42 0.03 -13.78 -5.16
C ALA A 42 -1.50 -13.92 -5.11
N LEU A 43 -2.22 -12.85 -4.74
CA LEU A 43 -3.68 -12.82 -4.73
C LEU A 43 -4.29 -12.55 -6.12
N GLU A 44 -3.57 -11.90 -7.04
CA GLU A 44 -4.07 -11.65 -8.42
C GLU A 44 -4.29 -12.94 -9.21
N GLY A 45 -3.58 -14.01 -8.85
CA GLY A 45 -3.75 -15.34 -9.47
C GLY A 45 -4.96 -16.12 -8.96
N LEU A 46 -5.73 -15.59 -8.00
CA LEU A 46 -6.90 -16.26 -7.45
C LEU A 46 -8.10 -16.10 -8.39
N ASP A 47 -8.71 -17.22 -8.77
CA ASP A 47 -10.03 -17.20 -9.40
C ASP A 47 -11.08 -16.89 -8.32
N LEU A 48 -11.56 -15.65 -8.33
CA LEU A 48 -12.57 -15.18 -7.41
C LEU A 48 -13.99 -15.59 -7.84
N GLY A 49 -14.20 -16.17 -9.02
CA GLY A 49 -15.55 -16.49 -9.51
C GLY A 49 -16.49 -15.27 -9.49
N GLU A 50 -17.76 -15.49 -9.13
CA GLU A 50 -18.72 -14.42 -8.86
C GLU A 50 -18.72 -14.06 -7.37
N VAL A 51 -17.69 -13.34 -6.92
CA VAL A 51 -17.62 -12.81 -5.55
C VAL A 51 -17.90 -11.31 -5.59
N GLU A 52 -18.95 -10.88 -4.87
CA GLU A 52 -19.21 -9.45 -4.65
C GLU A 52 -18.17 -8.86 -3.66
N PRO A 53 -17.58 -7.69 -3.96
CA PRO A 53 -16.66 -7.03 -3.04
C PRO A 53 -17.36 -6.66 -1.73
N ALA A 54 -16.79 -7.07 -0.60
CA ALA A 54 -17.25 -6.61 0.70
C ALA A 54 -16.87 -5.13 0.90
N VAL A 55 -17.87 -4.28 1.15
CA VAL A 55 -17.64 -2.88 1.54
C VAL A 55 -17.52 -2.81 3.06
N ILE A 56 -16.30 -2.56 3.56
CA ILE A 56 -16.07 -2.33 4.99
C ILE A 56 -16.20 -0.83 5.25
N TYR A 57 -17.29 -0.43 5.89
CA TYR A 57 -17.40 0.91 6.47
C TYR A 57 -16.65 0.92 7.80
N ALA A 58 -15.66 1.79 7.94
CA ALA A 58 -15.10 2.10 9.25
C ALA A 58 -16.24 2.69 10.09
N LEU A 59 -16.76 1.91 11.04
CA LEU A 59 -17.69 2.41 12.04
C LEU A 59 -16.91 3.45 12.85
N GLU A 60 -17.19 4.73 12.63
CA GLU A 60 -16.83 5.77 13.59
C GLU A 60 -17.62 5.46 14.88
N GLU A 61 -16.98 4.79 15.82
CA GLU A 61 -17.42 4.82 17.22
C GLU A 61 -16.93 6.14 17.82
N GLY A 62 -17.91 6.90 18.33
CA GLY A 62 -17.79 8.29 18.79
C GLY A 62 -17.18 8.49 20.17
#